data_AF-A0A8T8DVB7-F1
#
_entry.id   AF-A0A8T8DVB7-F1
#
_cell.length_a   1.000
_cell.length_b   1.000
_cell.length_c   1.000
_cell.angle_alpha   90.00
_cell.angle_beta   90.00
_cell.angle_gamma   90.00
#
_symmetry.space_group_name_H-M   'P 1'
#
loop_
_entity.id
_entity.type
_entity.pdbx_description
1 polymer ?
#
loop_
_entity_poly.entity_id
_entity_poly.type
_entity_poly.pdbx_seq_one_letter_code
_entity_poly.pdbx_strand_id
1 'polypeptide(L)'
;MTNWRAVFIGFLLATVLGIVGLVLPGIGQLAAGLIGGFVAGYMAGGGLGSGLWHGLLAGSLGGIIGGLLIGVAVGIAGLALGPIGGAISGAAGLGIFALAVAISLVMAIESALAGAVGGVLNP
;
A
#
# COMPACT_ATOMS: atom_id res chain seq x y z
N MET A 1 9.73 -15.73 7.13
CA MET A 1 8.29 -15.57 7.47
C MET A 1 7.99 -14.08 7.57
N THR A 2 6.80 -13.63 7.18
CA THR A 2 6.46 -12.19 7.19
C THR A 2 6.26 -11.69 8.63
N ASN A 3 7.04 -10.70 9.05
CA ASN A 3 6.84 -9.92 10.27
C ASN A 3 5.82 -8.81 10.01
N TRP A 4 4.54 -9.12 10.26
CA TRP A 4 3.44 -8.18 10.06
C TRP A 4 3.55 -6.91 10.90
N ARG A 5 4.19 -6.97 12.08
CA ARG A 5 4.41 -5.76 12.89
C ARG A 5 5.29 -4.75 12.16
N ALA A 6 6.35 -5.22 11.51
CA ALA A 6 7.22 -4.36 10.71
C ALA A 6 6.47 -3.73 9.52
N VAL A 7 5.67 -4.54 8.81
CA VAL A 7 4.83 -4.09 7.69
C VAL A 7 3.85 -3.00 8.14
N PHE A 8 3.10 -3.23 9.22
CA PHE A 8 2.12 -2.25 9.71
C PHE A 8 2.77 -0.97 10.20
N ILE A 9 3.92 -1.04 10.88
CA ILE A 9 4.63 0.17 11.32
C ILE A 9 5.13 0.97 10.11
N GLY A 10 5.72 0.32 9.12
CA GLY A 10 6.14 0.98 7.87
C GLY A 10 4.97 1.64 7.14
N PHE A 11 3.84 0.93 7.03
CA PHE A 11 2.60 1.46 6.45
C PHE A 11 2.06 2.68 7.21
N LEU A 12 2.01 2.60 8.55
CA LEU A 12 1.53 3.71 9.38
C LEU A 12 2.45 4.94 9.24
N LEU A 13 3.76 4.75 9.20
CA LEU A 13 4.72 5.83 8.96
C LEU A 13 4.53 6.44 7.57
N ALA A 14 4.45 5.62 6.53
CA ALA A 14 4.19 6.11 5.17
C ALA A 14 2.85 6.86 5.09
N THR A 15 1.83 6.41 5.82
CA THR A 15 0.52 7.07 5.84
C THR A 15 0.60 8.43 6.54
N VAL A 16 1.16 8.50 7.75
CA VAL A 16 1.29 9.75 8.51
C VAL A 16 2.16 10.76 7.77
N LEU A 17 3.34 10.32 7.29
CA LEU A 17 4.24 11.18 6.52
C LEU A 17 3.64 11.56 5.17
N GLY A 18 2.87 10.67 4.53
CA GLY A 18 2.17 10.95 3.28
C GLY A 18 1.10 12.02 3.45
N ILE A 19 0.37 12.01 4.58
CA ILE A 19 -0.60 13.06 4.93
C ILE A 19 0.11 14.40 5.12
N VAL A 20 1.22 14.43 5.87
CA VAL A 20 2.03 15.66 6.01
C VAL A 20 2.61 16.09 4.66
N GLY A 21 3.01 15.13 3.84
CA GLY A 21 3.55 15.30 2.49
C GLY A 21 2.56 15.87 1.49
N LEU A 22 1.26 15.95 1.80
CA LEU A 22 0.26 16.64 0.97
C LEU A 22 0.60 18.13 0.79
N VAL A 23 1.40 18.72 1.66
CA VAL A 23 1.92 20.10 1.51
C VAL A 23 2.83 20.23 0.29
N LEU A 24 3.51 19.16 -0.12
CA LEU A 24 4.37 19.11 -1.29
C LEU A 24 4.07 17.86 -2.14
N PRO A 25 3.02 17.90 -2.98
CA PRO A 25 2.55 16.74 -3.73
C PRO A 25 3.63 16.10 -4.61
N GLY A 26 3.58 14.78 -4.70
CA GLY A 26 4.55 13.97 -5.46
C GLY A 26 5.80 13.66 -4.64
N ILE A 27 6.50 14.70 -4.16
CA ILE A 27 7.74 14.54 -3.38
C ILE A 27 7.41 13.99 -1.98
N GLY A 28 6.40 14.53 -1.31
CA GLY A 28 6.03 14.13 0.04
C GLY A 28 5.62 12.66 0.14
N GLN A 29 4.85 12.18 -0.83
CA GLN A 29 4.39 10.79 -0.90
C GLN A 29 5.54 9.83 -1.25
N LEU A 30 6.42 10.22 -2.18
CA LEU A 30 7.61 9.44 -2.51
C LEU A 30 8.51 9.29 -1.27
N ALA A 31 8.78 10.39 -0.57
CA ALA A 31 9.59 10.38 0.65
C ALA A 31 8.93 9.52 1.75
N ALA A 32 7.62 9.63 1.92
CA ALA A 32 6.87 8.83 2.87
C ALA A 32 6.95 7.32 2.56
N GLY A 33 6.81 6.93 1.30
CA GLY A 33 6.97 5.54 0.85
C GLY A 33 8.38 5.01 1.09
N LEU A 34 9.41 5.77 0.72
CA LEU A 34 10.81 5.41 0.98
C LEU A 34 11.08 5.22 2.48
N ILE A 35 10.62 6.15 3.34
CA ILE A 35 10.83 6.06 4.79
C ILE A 35 10.07 4.87 5.39
N GLY A 36 8.79 4.71 5.04
CA GLY A 36 7.98 3.59 5.54
C GLY A 36 8.51 2.23 5.09
N GLY A 37 8.91 2.11 3.82
CA GLY A 37 9.52 0.92 3.25
C GLY A 37 10.84 0.57 3.95
N PHE A 38 11.73 1.55 4.13
CA PHE A 38 12.99 1.39 4.85
C PHE A 38 12.76 0.89 6.28
N VAL A 39 11.84 1.50 7.03
CA VAL A 39 11.56 1.11 8.42
C VAL A 39 10.97 -0.30 8.47
N ALA A 40 10.06 -0.66 7.57
CA ALA A 40 9.55 -2.03 7.49
C ALA A 40 10.67 -3.04 7.24
N GLY A 41 11.60 -2.74 6.32
CA GLY A 41 12.74 -3.60 6.05
C GLY A 41 13.70 -3.72 7.23
N TYR A 42 14.04 -2.59 7.86
CA TYR A 42 14.93 -2.53 9.02
C TYR A 42 14.37 -3.30 10.21
N MET A 43 13.07 -3.16 10.49
CA MET A 43 12.41 -3.88 11.59
C MET A 43 12.22 -5.37 11.31
N ALA A 44 12.07 -5.76 10.04
CA ALA A 44 11.96 -7.16 9.66
C ALA A 44 13.32 -7.88 9.76
N GLY A 45 14.40 -7.18 9.42
CA GLY A 45 15.74 -7.74 9.35
C GLY A 45 15.85 -8.91 8.36
N GLY A 46 16.92 -9.71 8.46
CA GLY A 46 17.07 -10.93 7.64
C GLY A 46 17.52 -10.66 6.19
N GLY A 47 18.18 -9.53 5.94
CA GLY A 47 18.86 -9.22 4.68
C GLY A 47 17.97 -8.68 3.55
N LEU A 48 18.56 -8.63 2.34
CA LEU A 48 17.96 -8.00 1.14
C LEU A 48 16.55 -8.52 0.82
N GLY A 49 16.39 -9.85 0.71
CA GLY A 49 15.13 -10.45 0.27
C GLY A 49 14.00 -10.25 1.28
N SER A 50 14.33 -10.37 2.57
CA SER A 50 13.38 -10.09 3.65
C SER A 50 12.98 -8.61 3.64
N GLY A 51 13.95 -7.70 3.61
CA GLY A 51 13.70 -6.27 3.58
C GLY A 51 12.83 -5.83 2.39
N LEU A 52 13.14 -6.34 1.20
CA LEU A 52 12.39 -6.05 -0.03
C LEU A 52 10.92 -6.45 0.09
N TRP A 53 10.68 -7.67 0.59
CA TRP A 53 9.32 -8.19 0.79
C TRP A 53 8.50 -7.34 1.77
N HIS A 54 9.09 -6.98 2.92
CA HIS A 54 8.38 -6.19 3.93
C HIS A 54 8.15 -4.75 3.49
N GLY A 55 9.11 -4.14 2.77
CA GLY A 55 8.94 -2.82 2.18
C GLY A 55 7.83 -2.78 1.12
N LEU A 56 7.77 -3.79 0.24
CA LEU A 56 6.72 -3.93 -0.77
C LEU A 56 5.33 -4.08 -0.13
N LEU A 57 5.22 -4.93 0.88
CA LEU A 57 3.96 -5.11 1.62
C LEU A 57 3.54 -3.82 2.34
N ALA A 58 4.48 -3.11 2.98
CA ALA A 58 4.19 -1.87 3.68
C ALA A 58 3.71 -0.78 2.72
N GLY A 59 4.37 -0.62 1.57
CA GLY A 59 3.99 0.35 0.54
C GLY A 59 2.66 0.04 -0.14
N SER A 60 2.39 -1.24 -0.44
CA SER A 60 1.17 -1.62 -1.16
C SER A 60 -0.11 -1.55 -0.30
N LEU A 61 0.00 -1.67 1.03
CA LEU A 61 -1.15 -1.66 1.94
C LEU A 61 -2.07 -0.44 1.76
N GLY A 62 -1.51 0.76 1.55
CA GLY A 62 -2.32 1.96 1.33
C GLY A 62 -3.20 1.86 0.08
N GLY A 63 -2.63 1.37 -1.02
CA GLY A 63 -3.38 1.17 -2.26
C GLY A 63 -4.38 0.02 -2.17
N ILE A 64 -4.05 -1.06 -1.46
CA ILE A 64 -4.96 -2.20 -1.24
C ILE A 64 -6.16 -1.77 -0.39
N ILE A 65 -5.92 -1.12 0.75
CA ILE A 65 -6.97 -0.65 1.66
C ILE A 65 -7.82 0.42 0.96
N GLY A 66 -7.19 1.42 0.35
CA GLY A 66 -7.89 2.47 -0.39
C GLY A 66 -8.71 1.91 -1.55
N GLY A 67 -8.14 1.01 -2.34
CA GLY A 67 -8.82 0.32 -3.43
C GLY A 67 -10.01 -0.51 -2.96
N LEU A 68 -9.88 -1.21 -1.82
CA LEU A 68 -10.97 -1.98 -1.23
C LEU A 68 -12.12 -1.07 -0.81
N LEU A 69 -11.81 0.03 -0.11
CA LEU A 69 -12.81 0.99 0.35
C LEU A 69 -13.57 1.61 -0.81
N ILE A 70 -12.87 2.04 -1.87
CA ILE A 70 -13.49 2.61 -3.07
C ILE A 70 -14.31 1.54 -3.81
N GLY A 71 -13.75 0.33 -3.99
CA GLY A 71 -14.44 -0.76 -4.67
C GLY A 71 -15.75 -1.16 -3.98
N VAL A 72 -15.73 -1.25 -2.64
CA VAL A 72 -16.93 -1.51 -1.83
C VAL A 72 -17.92 -0.35 -1.92
N ALA A 73 -17.47 0.90 -1.80
CA ALA A 73 -18.34 2.08 -1.90
C ALA A 73 -19.05 2.14 -3.26
N VAL A 74 -18.31 1.93 -4.35
CA VAL A 74 -18.87 1.85 -5.71
C VAL A 74 -19.84 0.69 -5.83
N GLY A 75 -19.47 -0.49 -5.33
CA GLY A 75 -20.33 -1.67 -5.32
C GLY A 75 -21.69 -1.41 -4.66
N ILE A 76 -21.68 -0.81 -3.47
CA ILE A 76 -22.88 -0.48 -2.69
C ILE A 76 -23.70 0.63 -3.37
N ALA A 77 -23.05 1.64 -3.96
CA ALA A 77 -23.75 2.79 -4.55
C ALA A 77 -24.74 2.39 -5.65
N GLY A 78 -24.41 1.40 -6.49
CA GLY A 78 -25.31 0.96 -7.55
C GLY A 78 -26.52 0.14 -7.09
N LEU A 79 -26.57 -0.30 -5.82
CA LEU A 79 -27.78 -0.92 -5.27
C LEU A 79 -28.98 0.05 -5.28
N ALA A 80 -28.72 1.36 -5.20
CA ALA A 80 -29.75 2.40 -5.33
C ALA A 80 -30.39 2.46 -6.73
N LEU A 81 -29.76 1.86 -7.73
CA LEU A 81 -30.22 1.79 -9.13
C LEU A 81 -30.94 0.47 -9.44
N GLY A 82 -31.32 -0.30 -8.42
CA GLY A 82 -31.98 -1.61 -8.55
C GLY A 82 -31.02 -2.75 -8.92
N PRO A 83 -31.55 -3.95 -9.23
CA PRO A 83 -30.73 -5.16 -9.39
C PRO A 83 -29.69 -5.07 -10.52
N ILE A 84 -30.05 -4.47 -11.65
CA ILE A 84 -29.13 -4.30 -12.79
C ILE A 84 -28.03 -3.30 -12.44
N GLY A 85 -28.39 -2.19 -11.81
CA GLY A 85 -27.41 -1.21 -11.34
C GLY A 85 -26.44 -1.78 -10.32
N GLY A 86 -26.94 -2.59 -9.38
CA GLY A 86 -26.13 -3.31 -8.40
C GLY A 86 -25.17 -4.32 -9.02
N ALA A 87 -25.59 -5.04 -10.07
CA ALA A 87 -24.72 -5.96 -10.79
C ALA A 87 -23.58 -5.22 -11.52
N ILE A 88 -23.90 -4.11 -12.20
CA ILE A 88 -22.91 -3.29 -12.93
C ILE A 88 -21.92 -2.65 -11.94
N SER A 89 -22.41 -2.04 -10.87
CA SER A 89 -21.57 -1.38 -9.88
C SER A 89 -20.74 -2.37 -9.08
N GLY A 90 -21.28 -3.56 -8.79
CA GLY A 90 -20.54 -4.64 -8.14
C GLY A 90 -19.35 -5.09 -9.01
N ALA A 91 -19.58 -5.32 -10.31
CA ALA A 91 -18.51 -5.64 -11.25
C ALA A 91 -17.48 -4.51 -11.37
N ALA A 92 -17.92 -3.25 -11.42
CA ALA A 92 -17.04 -2.09 -11.43
C ALA A 92 -16.21 -2.00 -10.13
N GLY A 93 -16.82 -2.22 -8.98
CA GLY A 93 -16.14 -2.22 -7.68
C GLY A 93 -15.05 -3.27 -7.58
N LEU A 94 -15.31 -4.50 -8.06
CA LEU A 94 -14.30 -5.56 -8.17
C LEU A 94 -13.17 -5.17 -9.12
N GLY A 95 -13.50 -4.59 -10.28
CA GLY A 95 -12.51 -4.10 -11.24
C GLY A 95 -11.62 -3.01 -10.66
N ILE A 96 -12.20 -2.06 -9.92
CA ILE A 96 -11.47 -1.00 -9.22
C ILE A 96 -10.53 -1.60 -8.19
N PHE A 97 -11.00 -2.54 -7.37
CA PHE A 97 -10.16 -3.19 -6.37
C PHE A 97 -8.98 -3.94 -7.02
N ALA A 98 -9.25 -4.75 -8.06
CA ALA A 98 -8.21 -5.48 -8.77
C ALA A 98 -7.17 -4.55 -9.40
N LEU A 99 -7.62 -3.46 -10.04
CA LEU A 99 -6.73 -2.45 -10.62
C LEU A 99 -5.92 -1.73 -9.54
N ALA A 100 -6.54 -1.36 -8.42
CA ALA A 100 -5.87 -0.73 -7.30
C ALA A 100 -4.80 -1.64 -6.69
N VAL A 101 -5.06 -2.94 -6.54
CA VAL A 101 -4.06 -3.92 -6.10
C VAL A 101 -2.88 -3.94 -7.08
N ALA A 102 -3.14 -4.07 -8.39
CA ALA A 102 -2.08 -4.10 -9.39
C ALA A 102 -1.22 -2.82 -9.39
N ILE A 103 -1.88 -1.65 -9.39
CA ILE A 103 -1.19 -0.36 -9.32
C ILE A 103 -0.41 -0.21 -8.01
N SER A 104 -0.98 -0.63 -6.88
CA SER A 104 -0.33 -0.52 -5.57
C SER A 104 0.96 -1.32 -5.49
N LEU A 105 1.04 -2.48 -6.16
CA LEU A 105 2.26 -3.28 -6.19
C LEU A 105 3.36 -2.60 -7.01
N VAL A 106 3.00 -2.00 -8.15
CA VAL A 106 3.95 -1.24 -8.98
C VAL A 106 4.42 0.03 -8.27
N MET A 107 3.49 0.76 -7.67
CA MET A 107 3.77 1.97 -6.91
C MET A 107 4.39 1.69 -5.53
N ALA A 108 4.58 0.43 -5.14
CA ALA A 108 5.29 0.07 -3.91
C ALA A 108 6.75 -0.34 -4.18
N ILE A 109 7.22 -0.28 -5.44
CA ILE A 109 8.58 -0.69 -5.81
C ILE A 109 9.62 0.17 -5.09
N GLU A 110 9.43 1.48 -4.98
CA GLU A 110 10.37 2.33 -4.24
C GLU A 110 10.42 1.98 -2.75
N SER A 111 9.26 1.61 -2.17
CA SER A 111 9.17 1.16 -0.78
C SER A 111 9.89 -0.19 -0.60
N ALA A 112 9.79 -1.08 -1.59
CA ALA A 112 10.50 -2.35 -1.61
C ALA A 112 12.02 -2.16 -1.68
N LEU A 113 12.49 -1.25 -2.54
CA LEU A 113 13.92 -0.93 -2.66
C LEU A 113 14.47 -0.33 -1.36
N ALA A 114 13.73 0.61 -0.77
CA ALA A 114 14.10 1.18 0.53
C ALA A 114 14.11 0.12 1.63
N GLY A 115 13.13 -0.79 1.63
CA GLY A 115 13.07 -1.93 2.54
C GLY A 115 14.24 -2.89 2.39
N ALA A 116 14.69 -3.16 1.16
CA ALA A 116 15.87 -3.98 0.92
C ALA A 116 17.12 -3.38 1.60
N VAL A 117 17.30 -2.06 1.50
CA VAL A 117 18.38 -1.34 2.20
C VAL A 117 18.21 -1.47 3.72
N GLY A 118 17.01 -1.24 4.24
CA GLY A 118 16.72 -1.38 5.67
C GLY A 118 17.05 -2.78 6.20
N GLY A 119 16.65 -3.84 5.48
CA GLY A 119 16.87 -5.23 5.89
C GLY A 119 18.34 -5.66 5.90
N VAL A 120 19.19 -5.04 5.09
CA VAL A 120 20.65 -5.28 5.12
C VAL A 120 21.31 -4.66 6.34
N LEU A 121 20.78 -3.53 6.81
CA LEU A 121 21.33 -2.78 7.95
C LEU A 121 20.96 -3.40 9.30
N ASN A 122 20.08 -4.40 9.33
CA ASN A 122 19.72 -5.18 10.51
C ASN A 122 19.68 -6.69 10.16
N PRO A 123 20.84 -7.36 10.06
CA PRO A 123 20.92 -8.75 9.61
C PRO A 123 20.27 -9.75 10.57
#